data_AF-A0A5J5C537-F1
#
_entry.id   AF-A0A5J5C537-F1
#
_cell.length_a   1.000
_cell.length_b   1.000
_cell.length_c   1.000
_cell.angle_alpha   90.00
_cell.angle_beta   90.00
_cell.angle_gamma   90.00
#
_symmetry.space_group_name_H-M   'P 1'
#
loop_
_entity.id
_entity.type
_entity.pdbx_description
1 polymer ?
#
loop_
_entity_poly.entity_id
_entity_poly.type
_entity_poly.pdbx_seq_one_letter_code
_entity_poly.pdbx_strand_id
1 'polypeptide(L)'
;MDRVRDLASRQAAVIFTKSSCCMCHSIKALFYELGASPAIHELDNDASGREMERALRSLGCNPSIPAVFIGGNFVGSAKDVISLHVDGSLKQKLIQARAIWVSPVIYEIDQDPEGREMEKALTRLGCNAPVPAVFIAGKLVGSTNEVMSLHLSGSLIPLLKPYQALS
;
A
#
# COMPACT_ATOMS: atom_id res chain seq x y z
N MET A 1 16.88 14.94 17.04
CA MET A 1 16.19 14.94 15.74
C MET A 1 14.73 14.67 15.98
N ASP A 2 13.83 15.32 15.25
CA ASP A 2 12.39 15.14 15.38
C ASP A 2 11.97 13.72 14.95
N ARG A 3 11.33 12.94 15.84
CA ARG A 3 10.93 11.54 15.61
C ARG A 3 10.05 11.39 14.37
N VAL A 4 9.24 12.39 14.05
CA VAL A 4 8.40 12.42 12.84
C VAL A 4 9.26 12.35 11.59
N ARG A 5 10.34 13.14 11.53
CA ARG A 5 11.23 13.21 10.36
C ARG A 5 12.08 11.94 10.21
N ASP A 6 12.51 11.35 11.33
CA ASP A 6 13.23 10.08 11.32
C ASP A 6 12.35 8.97 10.70
N LEU A 7 11.12 8.80 11.18
CA LEU A 7 10.17 7.82 10.63
C LEU A 7 9.87 8.09 9.15
N ALA A 8 9.63 9.34 8.78
CA ALA A 8 9.36 9.74 7.39
C ALA A 8 10.52 9.42 6.45
N SER A 9 11.78 9.58 6.90
CA SER A 9 12.96 9.38 6.05
C SER A 9 13.27 7.91 5.71
N ARG A 10 12.76 6.96 6.51
CA ARG A 10 13.06 5.53 6.38
C ARG A 10 12.11 4.78 5.45
N GLN A 11 10.99 5.40 5.07
CA GLN A 11 9.90 4.75 4.35
C GLN A 11 9.48 5.59 3.14
N ALA A 12 9.10 4.92 2.05
CA ALA A 12 8.73 5.58 0.80
C ALA A 12 7.50 6.48 0.94
N ALA A 13 6.53 6.07 1.75
CA ALA A 13 5.38 6.87 2.15
C ALA A 13 5.01 6.58 3.60
N VAL A 14 4.64 7.62 4.34
CA VAL A 14 4.25 7.55 5.75
C VAL A 14 2.98 8.36 5.97
N ILE A 15 2.03 7.80 6.71
CA ILE A 15 0.80 8.48 7.11
C ILE A 15 0.70 8.38 8.63
N PHE A 16 0.75 9.53 9.30
CA PHE A 16 0.42 9.61 10.72
C PHE A 16 -1.09 9.76 10.88
N THR A 17 -1.69 8.97 11.76
CA THR A 17 -3.15 8.88 11.95
C THR A 17 -3.53 8.84 13.42
N LYS A 18 -4.84 8.81 13.70
CA LYS A 18 -5.42 8.34 14.97
C LYS A 18 -6.56 7.36 14.69
N SER A 19 -6.85 6.49 15.65
CA SER A 19 -7.96 5.53 15.56
C SER A 19 -9.33 6.22 15.42
N SER A 20 -9.52 7.39 16.04
CA SER A 20 -10.79 8.14 16.06
C SER A 20 -10.99 9.12 14.88
N CYS A 21 -10.14 9.06 13.85
CA CYS A 21 -10.11 10.04 12.76
C CYS A 21 -10.76 9.49 11.47
N CYS A 22 -11.97 9.94 11.14
CA CYS A 22 -12.68 9.52 9.92
C CYS A 22 -11.89 9.81 8.63
N MET A 23 -11.32 11.01 8.50
CA MET A 23 -10.53 11.41 7.33
C MET A 23 -9.27 10.55 7.15
N CYS A 24 -8.73 9.99 8.23
CA CYS A 24 -7.57 9.11 8.17
C CYS A 24 -7.89 7.79 7.46
N HIS A 25 -9.13 7.29 7.54
CA HIS A 25 -9.56 6.12 6.77
C HIS A 25 -9.61 6.42 5.28
N SER A 26 -10.15 7.57 4.88
CA SER A 26 -10.21 7.99 3.47
C SER A 26 -8.83 8.15 2.85
N ILE A 27 -7.88 8.76 3.56
CA ILE A 27 -6.51 8.90 3.04
C ILE A 27 -5.79 7.55 2.96
N LYS A 28 -6.00 6.64 3.92
CA LYS A 28 -5.48 5.27 3.85
C LYS A 28 -6.03 4.53 2.61
N ALA A 29 -7.34 4.55 2.42
CA ALA A 29 -8.01 3.93 1.29
C ALA A 29 -7.50 4.48 -0.04
N LEU A 30 -7.42 5.81 -0.18
CA LEU A 30 -6.88 6.47 -1.37
C LEU A 30 -5.47 5.99 -1.73
N PHE A 31 -4.59 5.86 -0.75
CA PHE A 31 -3.24 5.37 -1.01
C PHE A 31 -3.25 3.92 -1.50
N TYR A 32 -4.06 3.05 -0.88
CA TYR A 32 -4.19 1.66 -1.33
C TYR A 32 -4.82 1.53 -2.72
N GLU A 33 -5.82 2.35 -3.05
CA GLU A 33 -6.44 2.40 -4.38
C GLU A 33 -5.43 2.84 -5.46
N LEU A 34 -4.52 3.74 -5.12
CA LEU A 34 -3.39 4.13 -5.97
C LEU A 34 -2.29 3.06 -6.03
N GLY A 35 -2.47 1.92 -5.38
CA GLY A 35 -1.51 0.83 -5.31
C GLY A 35 -0.33 1.11 -4.39
N ALA A 36 -0.37 2.17 -3.57
CA ALA A 36 0.71 2.46 -2.63
C ALA A 36 0.58 1.66 -1.33
N SER A 37 1.71 1.31 -0.73
CA SER A 37 1.76 0.72 0.62
C SER A 37 2.44 1.70 1.58
N PRO A 38 1.68 2.65 2.15
CA PRO A 38 2.21 3.58 3.13
C PRO A 38 2.40 2.91 4.49
N ALA A 39 3.40 3.34 5.24
CA ALA A 39 3.50 3.00 6.64
C ALA A 39 2.55 3.85 7.48
N ILE A 40 1.76 3.19 8.32
CA ILE A 40 0.76 3.85 9.16
C ILE A 40 1.28 3.93 10.60
N HIS A 41 1.30 5.14 11.15
CA HIS A 41 1.67 5.37 12.56
C HIS A 41 0.49 6.01 13.30
N GLU A 42 -0.15 5.22 14.17
CA GLU A 42 -1.27 5.69 15.00
C GLU A 42 -0.76 6.40 16.24
N LEU A 43 -0.95 7.72 16.30
CA LEU A 43 -0.40 8.57 17.34
C LEU A 43 -1.08 8.38 18.69
N ASP A 44 -2.36 8.00 18.73
CA ASP A 44 -3.09 7.73 19.96
C ASP A 44 -2.67 6.42 20.64
N ASN A 45 -1.99 5.54 19.92
CA ASN A 45 -1.46 4.27 20.42
C ASN A 45 0.05 4.33 20.70
N ASP A 46 0.71 5.48 20.48
CA ASP A 46 2.15 5.67 20.70
C ASP A 46 2.43 6.53 21.94
N ALA A 47 3.38 6.11 22.78
CA ALA A 47 3.77 6.83 23.99
C ALA A 47 4.27 8.26 23.71
N SER A 48 4.93 8.51 22.56
CA SER A 48 5.34 9.84 22.11
C SER A 48 4.33 10.51 21.18
N GLY A 49 3.11 9.97 21.05
CA GLY A 49 2.06 10.49 20.17
C GLY A 49 1.81 11.98 20.33
N ARG A 50 1.73 12.45 21.58
CA ARG A 50 1.48 13.86 21.92
C ARG A 50 2.62 14.78 21.49
N GLU A 51 3.86 14.30 21.52
CA GLU A 51 5.04 15.03 21.03
C GLU A 51 5.03 15.10 19.51
N MET A 52 4.81 13.97 18.84
CA MET A 52 4.74 13.88 17.38
C MET A 52 3.62 14.78 16.82
N GLU A 53 2.46 14.85 17.48
CA GLU A 53 1.40 15.79 17.07
C GLU A 53 1.82 17.26 17.14
N ARG A 54 2.60 17.65 18.16
CA ARG A 54 3.11 19.03 18.27
C ARG A 54 4.10 19.32 17.16
N ALA A 55 4.97 18.36 16.84
CA ALA A 55 5.86 18.45 15.69
C ALA A 55 5.09 18.57 14.36
N LEU A 56 4.04 17.78 14.17
CA LEU A 56 3.20 17.88 12.96
C LEU A 56 2.51 19.25 12.85
N ARG A 57 2.05 19.81 13.97
CA ARG A 57 1.50 21.18 13.99
C ARG A 57 2.56 22.22 13.68
N SER A 58 3.79 22.09 14.18
CA SER A 58 4.87 23.05 13.89
C SER A 58 5.35 22.98 12.44
N LEU A 59 5.14 21.86 11.75
CA LEU A 59 5.33 21.72 10.30
C LEU A 59 4.19 22.35 9.46
N GLY A 60 3.13 22.86 10.10
CA GLY A 60 1.99 23.48 9.42
C GLY A 60 0.82 22.54 9.14
N CYS A 61 0.80 21.32 9.70
CA CYS A 61 -0.33 20.40 9.54
C CYS A 61 -1.52 20.84 10.40
N ASN A 62 -2.61 21.29 9.77
CA ASN A 62 -3.85 21.67 10.45
C ASN A 62 -5.09 21.12 9.71
N PRO A 63 -5.86 20.18 10.29
CA PRO A 63 -5.63 19.50 11.57
C PRO A 63 -4.32 18.69 11.56
N SER A 64 -3.79 18.33 12.74
CA SER A 64 -2.48 17.67 12.87
C SER A 64 -2.42 16.25 12.27
N ILE A 65 -3.54 15.73 11.82
CA ILE A 65 -3.75 14.38 11.28
C ILE A 65 -4.97 14.39 10.33
N PRO A 66 -4.97 13.56 9.28
CA PRO A 66 -3.83 12.75 8.84
C PRO A 66 -2.69 13.65 8.35
N ALA A 67 -1.45 13.27 8.63
CA ALA A 67 -0.27 13.97 8.15
C ALA A 67 0.54 13.03 7.26
N VAL A 68 0.80 13.45 6.03
CA VAL A 68 1.36 12.60 4.99
C VAL A 68 2.76 13.04 4.61
N PHE A 69 3.65 12.06 4.50
CA PHE A 69 5.01 12.22 3.99
C PHE A 69 5.24 11.26 2.83
N ILE A 70 5.92 11.73 1.79
CA ILE A 70 6.29 10.94 0.61
C ILE A 70 7.76 11.21 0.30
N GLY A 71 8.56 10.15 0.18
CA GLY A 71 10.00 10.24 -0.06
C GLY A 71 10.74 11.06 1.02
N GLY A 72 10.32 10.95 2.28
CA GLY A 72 10.86 11.73 3.40
C GLY A 72 10.39 13.18 3.50
N ASN A 73 9.63 13.69 2.51
CA ASN A 73 9.16 15.08 2.49
C ASN A 73 7.74 15.21 3.03
N PHE A 74 7.47 16.25 3.80
CA PHE A 74 6.11 16.57 4.26
C PHE A 74 5.26 17.04 3.08
N VAL A 75 4.15 16.34 2.84
CA VAL A 75 3.21 16.61 1.75
C VAL A 75 2.06 17.48 2.23
N GLY A 76 1.54 17.18 3.43
CA GLY A 76 0.47 17.97 4.02
C GLY A 76 -0.58 17.14 4.75
N SER A 77 -1.72 17.79 4.96
CA SER A 77 -2.93 17.25 5.58
C SER A 77 -3.83 16.55 4.55
N ALA A 78 -4.99 16.04 4.99
CA ALA A 78 -6.00 15.49 4.09
C ALA A 78 -6.36 16.42 2.93
N LYS A 79 -6.48 17.73 3.18
CA LYS A 79 -6.85 18.71 2.15
C LYS A 79 -5.79 18.77 1.04
N ASP A 80 -4.52 18.81 1.43
CA ASP A 80 -3.39 18.93 0.50
C ASP A 80 -3.27 17.66 -0.34
N VAL A 81 -3.42 16.49 0.29
CA VAL A 81 -3.40 15.19 -0.39
C VAL A 81 -4.55 15.07 -1.39
N ILE A 82 -5.77 15.48 -1.02
CA ILE A 82 -6.92 15.46 -1.93
C ILE A 82 -6.67 16.41 -3.11
N SER A 83 -6.11 17.60 -2.87
CA SER A 83 -5.75 18.54 -3.94
C SER A 83 -4.76 17.92 -4.92
N LEU A 84 -3.70 17.29 -4.42
CA LEU A 84 -2.69 16.60 -5.23
C LEU A 84 -3.25 15.37 -5.97
N HIS A 85 -4.29 14.74 -5.42
CA HIS A 85 -4.96 13.65 -6.10
C HIS A 85 -5.76 14.17 -7.30
N VAL A 86 -6.53 15.25 -7.10
CA VAL A 86 -7.35 15.88 -8.15
C VAL A 86 -6.48 16.44 -9.28
N ASP A 87 -5.32 17.01 -8.97
CA ASP A 87 -4.39 17.52 -9.99
C ASP A 87 -3.51 16.42 -10.63
N GLY A 88 -3.62 15.17 -10.15
CA GLY A 88 -2.89 14.00 -10.66
C GLY A 88 -1.42 13.90 -10.21
N SER A 89 -0.88 14.89 -9.50
CA SER A 89 0.52 14.91 -9.08
C SER A 89 0.81 13.98 -7.89
N LEU A 90 -0.19 13.57 -7.12
CA LEU A 90 -0.04 12.63 -6.02
C LEU A 90 0.54 11.29 -6.49
N LYS A 91 -0.04 10.73 -7.56
CA LYS A 91 0.43 9.46 -8.14
C LYS A 91 1.88 9.58 -8.61
N GLN A 92 2.23 10.69 -9.25
CA GLN A 92 3.60 10.95 -9.70
C GLN A 92 4.60 11.01 -8.54
N LYS A 93 4.24 11.66 -7.43
CA LYS A 93 5.08 11.69 -6.21
C LYS A 93 5.28 10.29 -5.63
N LEU A 94 4.23 9.46 -5.62
CA LEU A 94 4.31 8.08 -5.13
C LEU A 94 5.20 7.20 -6.03
N ILE A 95 5.12 7.35 -7.34
CA ILE A 95 6.01 6.66 -8.30
C ILE A 95 7.46 7.06 -8.05
N GLN A 96 7.74 8.36 -7.97
CA GLN A 96 9.09 8.90 -7.75
C GLN A 96 9.69 8.42 -6.42
N ALA A 97 8.87 8.35 -5.36
CA ALA A 97 9.28 7.83 -4.07
C ALA A 97 9.34 6.29 -4.02
N ARG A 98 8.94 5.59 -5.09
CA ARG A 98 8.83 4.13 -5.16
C ARG A 98 7.90 3.57 -4.09
N ALA A 99 6.83 4.31 -3.82
CA ALA A 99 5.80 3.96 -2.85
C ALA A 99 4.68 3.10 -3.46
N ILE A 100 4.60 3.00 -4.79
CA ILE A 100 3.63 2.16 -5.51
C ILE A 100 4.12 0.70 -5.55
N TRP A 101 3.19 -0.19 -5.24
CA TRP A 101 3.34 -1.64 -5.29
C TRP A 101 2.58 -2.19 -6.49
N VAL A 102 2.78 -3.48 -6.76
CA VAL A 102 2.00 -4.18 -7.78
C VAL A 102 0.52 -4.22 -7.37
N SER A 103 -0.37 -3.80 -8.25
CA SER A 103 -1.81 -4.01 -8.11
C SER A 103 -2.21 -5.26 -8.89
N PRO A 104 -2.49 -6.39 -8.23
CA PRO A 104 -2.90 -7.61 -8.92
C PRO A 104 -4.32 -7.46 -9.47
N VAL A 105 -4.56 -8.04 -10.65
CA VAL A 105 -5.92 -8.24 -11.14
C VAL A 105 -6.50 -9.45 -10.40
N ILE A 106 -7.62 -9.27 -9.73
CA ILE A 106 -8.37 -10.32 -9.05
C ILE A 106 -9.50 -10.79 -9.97
N TYR A 107 -9.60 -12.10 -10.18
CA TYR A 107 -10.65 -12.72 -10.97
C TYR A 107 -11.48 -13.65 -10.09
N GLU A 108 -12.77 -13.37 -9.96
CA GLU A 108 -13.71 -14.16 -9.17
C GLU A 108 -14.30 -15.28 -10.04
N ILE A 109 -13.69 -16.46 -9.97
CA ILE A 109 -14.03 -17.62 -10.81
C ILE A 109 -15.48 -18.10 -10.56
N ASP A 110 -16.00 -17.91 -9.35
CA ASP A 110 -17.37 -18.26 -8.97
C ASP A 110 -18.45 -17.40 -9.64
N GLN A 111 -18.07 -16.23 -10.16
CA GLN A 111 -18.96 -15.34 -10.91
C GLN A 111 -18.88 -15.56 -12.44
N ASP A 112 -17.99 -16.45 -12.89
CA ASP A 112 -17.80 -16.76 -14.31
C ASP A 112 -18.66 -17.97 -14.74
N PRO A 113 -19.47 -17.87 -15.81
CA PRO A 113 -20.19 -19.02 -16.38
C PRO A 113 -19.31 -20.23 -16.72
N GLU A 114 -18.05 -20.00 -17.08
CA GLU A 114 -17.04 -21.01 -17.40
C GLU A 114 -16.12 -21.35 -16.20
N GLY A 115 -16.42 -20.83 -15.01
CA GLY A 115 -15.56 -20.94 -13.84
C GLY A 115 -15.19 -22.37 -13.46
N ARG A 116 -16.13 -23.32 -13.62
CA ARG A 116 -15.87 -24.75 -13.38
C ARG A 116 -14.81 -25.35 -14.32
N GLU A 117 -14.76 -24.91 -15.57
CA GLU A 117 -13.72 -25.35 -16.51
C GLU A 117 -12.38 -24.69 -16.19
N MET A 118 -12.39 -23.45 -15.71
CA MET A 118 -11.19 -22.76 -15.22
C MET A 118 -10.59 -23.47 -13.99
N GLU A 119 -11.40 -23.84 -12.99
CA GLU A 119 -10.91 -24.59 -11.82
C GLU A 119 -10.24 -25.92 -12.22
N LYS A 120 -10.82 -26.63 -13.19
CA LYS A 120 -10.24 -27.86 -13.74
C LYS A 120 -8.91 -27.57 -14.44
N ALA A 121 -8.82 -26.50 -15.20
CA ALA A 121 -7.58 -26.10 -15.87
C ALA A 121 -6.49 -25.74 -14.85
N LEU A 122 -6.81 -25.00 -13.79
CA LEU A 122 -5.89 -24.66 -12.70
C LEU A 122 -5.37 -25.92 -11.99
N THR A 123 -6.26 -26.88 -11.72
CA THR A 123 -5.89 -28.18 -11.15
C THR A 123 -4.91 -28.92 -12.07
N ARG A 124 -5.15 -28.92 -13.39
CA ARG A 124 -4.25 -29.54 -14.38
C ARG A 124 -2.89 -28.85 -14.49
N LEU A 125 -2.82 -27.55 -14.18
CA LEU A 125 -1.58 -26.79 -14.13
C LEU A 125 -0.76 -27.04 -12.85
N GLY A 126 -1.30 -27.78 -11.88
CA GLY A 126 -0.60 -28.16 -10.64
C GLY A 126 -1.06 -27.39 -9.40
N CYS A 127 -2.17 -26.66 -9.45
CA CYS A 127 -2.77 -26.11 -8.23
C CYS A 127 -3.41 -27.21 -7.39
N ASN A 128 -2.92 -27.41 -6.15
CA ASN A 128 -3.49 -28.35 -5.19
C ASN A 128 -4.89 -27.94 -4.69
N ALA A 129 -5.17 -26.63 -4.69
CA ALA A 129 -6.48 -26.05 -4.46
C ALA A 129 -6.78 -25.07 -5.62
N PRO A 130 -7.99 -25.10 -6.22
CA PRO A 130 -8.28 -24.34 -7.43
C PRO A 130 -8.17 -22.83 -7.24
N VAL A 131 -8.47 -22.31 -6.04
CA VAL A 131 -8.30 -20.90 -5.69
C VAL A 131 -7.75 -20.72 -4.27
N PRO A 132 -6.98 -19.64 -4.01
CA PRO A 132 -6.48 -18.68 -4.99
C PRO A 132 -5.38 -19.30 -5.86
N ALA A 133 -5.40 -19.02 -7.16
CA ALA A 133 -4.31 -19.37 -8.07
C ALA A 133 -3.60 -18.08 -8.51
N VAL A 134 -2.34 -17.91 -8.12
CA VAL A 134 -1.60 -16.68 -8.35
C VAL A 134 -0.69 -16.84 -9.57
N PHE A 135 -0.80 -15.90 -10.51
CA PHE A 135 0.08 -15.83 -11.67
C PHE A 135 0.94 -14.57 -11.60
N ILE A 136 2.23 -14.70 -11.91
CA ILE A 136 3.14 -13.58 -12.11
C ILE A 136 3.75 -13.75 -13.49
N ALA A 137 3.74 -12.70 -14.32
CA ALA A 137 4.28 -12.74 -15.68
C ALA A 137 3.65 -13.83 -16.58
N GLY A 138 2.37 -14.18 -16.35
CA GLY A 138 1.70 -15.28 -17.06
C GLY A 138 2.12 -16.68 -16.62
N LYS A 139 3.00 -16.82 -15.61
CA LYS A 139 3.42 -18.10 -15.04
C LYS A 139 2.67 -18.37 -13.75
N LEU A 140 2.17 -19.60 -13.59
CA LEU A 140 1.56 -20.04 -12.35
C LEU A 140 2.62 -20.09 -11.25
N VAL A 141 2.41 -19.31 -10.20
CA VAL A 141 3.26 -19.29 -8.99
C VAL A 141 2.78 -20.33 -7.99
N GLY A 142 1.47 -20.52 -7.92
CA GLY A 142 0.85 -21.54 -7.09
C GLY A 142 -0.31 -21.00 -6.27
N SER A 143 -0.66 -21.77 -5.24
CA SER A 143 -1.72 -21.43 -4.30
C SER A 143 -1.18 -20.62 -3.12
N THR A 144 -1.99 -20.46 -2.07
CA THR A 144 -1.59 -19.72 -0.86
C THR A 144 -0.26 -20.21 -0.29
N ASN A 145 -0.03 -21.52 -0.23
CA ASN A 145 1.17 -22.08 0.42
C ASN A 145 2.45 -21.76 -0.35
N GLU A 146 2.43 -21.86 -1.67
CA GLU A 146 3.59 -21.55 -2.51
C GLU A 146 3.91 -20.06 -2.48
N VAL A 147 2.89 -19.20 -2.56
CA VAL A 147 3.06 -17.74 -2.47
C VAL A 147 3.60 -17.33 -1.10
N MET A 148 3.08 -17.90 -0.01
CA MET A 148 3.59 -17.66 1.33
C MET A 148 5.02 -18.17 1.50
N SER A 149 5.36 -19.32 0.93
CA SER A 149 6.74 -19.85 0.94
C SER A 149 7.71 -18.93 0.20
N LEU A 150 7.30 -18.35 -0.93
CA LEU A 150 8.08 -17.35 -1.64
C LEU A 150 8.23 -16.04 -0.86
N HIS A 151 7.20 -15.63 -0.11
CA HIS A 151 7.27 -14.46 0.77
C HIS A 151 8.28 -14.71 1.91
N LEU A 152 8.15 -15.84 2.61
CA LEU A 152 9.02 -16.20 3.74
C LEU A 152 10.49 -16.41 3.33
N SER A 153 10.72 -16.95 2.13
CA SER A 153 12.08 -17.09 1.56
C SER A 153 12.65 -15.81 0.97
N GLY A 154 11.86 -14.72 0.90
CA GLY A 154 12.27 -13.45 0.28
C GLY A 154 12.31 -13.46 -1.25
N SER A 155 11.90 -14.55 -1.90
CA SER A 155 11.93 -14.71 -3.36
C SER A 155 10.75 -14.07 -4.07
N LEU A 156 9.65 -13.77 -3.37
CA LEU A 156 8.46 -13.14 -3.95
C LEU A 156 8.71 -11.70 -4.43
N ILE A 157 9.40 -10.90 -3.63
CA ILE A 157 9.64 -9.47 -3.94
C ILE A 157 10.45 -9.31 -5.24
N PRO A 158 11.56 -10.05 -5.46
CA PRO A 158 12.28 -10.04 -6.74
C PRO A 158 11.40 -10.33 -7.97
N LEU A 159 10.40 -11.22 -7.85
CA LEU A 159 9.49 -11.55 -8.95
C LEU A 159 8.51 -10.42 -9.27
N LEU A 160 8.11 -9.64 -8.26
CA LEU A 160 7.17 -8.52 -8.41
C LEU A 160 7.87 -7.22 -8.81
N LYS A 161 9.15 -7.07 -8.48
CA LYS A 161 9.95 -5.85 -8.70
C LYS A 161 9.88 -5.29 -10.13
N PRO A 162 9.92 -6.08 -11.22
CA PRO A 162 9.79 -5.57 -12.58
C PRO A 162 8.44 -4.88 -12.85
N TYR A 163 7.39 -5.30 -12.14
CA TYR A 163 6.02 -4.83 -12.33
C TYR A 163 5.66 -3.64 -11.43
N GLN A 164 6.46 -3.36 -10.40
CA GLN A 164 6.31 -2.17 -9.54
C GLN A 164 6.56 -0.85 -10.27
N ALA A 165 7.26 -0.88 -11.41
CA ALA A 165 7.55 0.31 -12.22
C ALA A 165 6.58 0.52 -13.39
N LEU A 166 5.65 -0.43 -13.61
CA LEU A 166 4.69 -0.41 -14.71
C LEU A 166 3.32 0.16 -14.30
N SER A 167 3.15 0.55 -13.03
CA SER A 167 1.90 1.02 -12.41
C SER A 167 1.82 2.53 -12.21
#